data_AF-A0A5C6EHC0-F1
#
_entry.id   AF-A0A5C6EHC0-F1
#
_cell.length_a   1.000
_cell.length_b   1.000
_cell.length_c   1.000
_cell.angle_alpha   90.00
_cell.angle_beta   90.00
_cell.angle_gamma   90.00
#
_symmetry.space_group_name_H-M   'P 1'
#
loop_
_entity.id
_entity.type
_entity.pdbx_description
1 polymer ?
#
loop_
_entity_poly.entity_id
_entity_poly.type
_entity_poly.pdbx_seq_one_letter_code
_entity_poly.pdbx_strand_id
1 'polypeptide(L)'
;MKINRCFLPLAYCVIGLLWFAADDAIAQTATATLGSDPTSLATEPNSKRPGSANRKNPRSGVAKTFEVHPGWNADRFPDHAMCYQTPDQIAATLLGSGKTDMPPVTSLTKPTDGSLRIVATGHSFMTPGFSTLPAIAKAAGFEQQGLLTHVGGGMTGSARYKWEQENGIFQFDRKPTPKLLSSIAGAKWDAMMWGPYYNDRPEYYSCWIDFCLKYNPDMKFYMADAWPQLEQLSPTPRREEELTTEVVTKMHQEKRDNYRSIIDQLNKRYNDRVFVLPTSLAMVLAVEAFHRGELPGVEGVHSVLGGKERSLWRDRLGHLGRGMEKLEGYVFYATLYGRSPELMNTTAESAHSTDTYPSPALDKVFRKIAWQAAVGDPLSGIVDKDDDGISDNR
;
A
#
# COMPACT_ATOMS: atom_id res chain seq x y z
N MET A 1 68.99 20.56 -12.16
CA MET A 1 69.13 20.33 -10.71
C MET A 1 68.27 19.11 -10.37
N LYS A 2 68.91 18.03 -9.91
CA LYS A 2 68.31 16.71 -9.62
C LYS A 2 67.83 16.66 -8.16
N ILE A 3 66.62 16.14 -7.91
CA ILE A 3 66.17 15.30 -6.77
C ILE A 3 64.87 14.65 -7.30
N ASN A 4 64.66 13.37 -7.61
CA ASN A 4 65.07 12.04 -7.15
C ASN A 4 64.43 11.54 -5.83
N ARG A 5 63.47 10.60 -6.01
CA ARG A 5 63.12 9.43 -5.17
C ARG A 5 62.34 9.73 -3.87
N CYS A 6 61.42 8.89 -3.36
CA CYS A 6 61.34 7.43 -3.20
C CYS A 6 59.87 7.04 -2.86
N PHE A 7 59.28 6.03 -3.53
CA PHE A 7 58.96 4.66 -3.04
C PHE A 7 57.53 4.40 -2.48
N LEU A 8 56.87 3.46 -3.18
CA LEU A 8 55.66 2.63 -2.89
C LEU A 8 55.82 1.72 -1.64
N PRO A 9 54.81 0.98 -1.10
CA PRO A 9 53.82 0.19 -1.84
C PRO A 9 52.39 -0.06 -1.25
N LEU A 10 51.62 -0.78 -2.08
CA LEU A 10 50.37 -1.53 -1.91
C LEU A 10 49.93 -1.94 -0.49
N ALA A 11 48.61 -1.90 -0.28
CA ALA A 11 47.87 -3.05 0.24
C ALA A 11 46.43 -3.07 -0.32
N TYR A 12 46.14 -4.13 -1.08
CA TYR A 12 44.79 -4.60 -1.37
C TYR A 12 44.10 -4.99 -0.05
N CYS A 13 42.83 -4.62 0.11
CA CYS A 13 41.93 -5.38 0.97
C CYS A 13 40.58 -5.56 0.28
N VAL A 14 40.39 -6.77 -0.21
CA VAL A 14 39.12 -7.37 -0.58
C VAL A 14 38.35 -7.66 0.71
N ILE A 15 37.12 -7.21 0.83
CA ILE A 15 35.96 -7.85 1.50
C ILE A 15 34.77 -7.13 0.83
N GLY A 16 33.90 -7.75 0.04
CA GLY A 16 33.25 -9.02 0.29
C GLY A 16 31.80 -8.70 0.67
N LEU A 17 30.86 -9.12 -0.19
CA LEU A 17 29.43 -9.10 0.05
C LEU A 17 29.07 -9.51 1.48
N LEU A 18 28.03 -8.91 2.06
CA LEU A 18 26.95 -9.66 2.70
C LEU A 18 25.71 -8.78 2.91
N TRP A 19 24.59 -9.37 2.54
CA TRP A 19 23.24 -8.87 2.59
C TRP A 19 22.56 -9.32 3.90
N PHE A 20 21.46 -8.64 4.23
CA PHE A 20 20.28 -9.10 4.98
C PHE A 20 20.35 -10.42 5.76
N ALA A 21 20.01 -10.37 7.05
CA ALA A 21 18.92 -11.14 7.64
C ALA A 21 18.73 -10.79 9.13
N ALA A 22 17.48 -10.94 9.56
CA ALA A 22 17.02 -11.15 10.94
C ALA A 22 16.94 -9.87 11.82
N ASP A 23 15.92 -9.65 12.65
CA ASP A 23 15.07 -10.60 13.37
C ASP A 23 13.63 -10.07 13.49
N ASP A 24 12.64 -10.74 12.87
CA ASP A 24 11.66 -11.56 13.60
C ASP A 24 12.31 -12.48 14.67
N ALA A 25 12.39 -12.00 15.92
CA ALA A 25 12.44 -12.84 17.13
C ALA A 25 12.52 -12.00 18.41
N ILE A 26 11.40 -11.50 18.94
CA ILE A 26 11.29 -11.18 20.37
C ILE A 26 9.94 -11.66 20.91
N ALA A 27 9.89 -12.94 21.26
CA ALA A 27 8.93 -13.48 22.23
C ALA A 27 9.53 -14.72 22.90
N GLN A 28 10.34 -14.48 23.93
CA GLN A 28 10.95 -15.36 24.94
C GLN A 28 12.32 -14.73 25.25
N THR A 29 12.74 -14.39 26.46
CA THR A 29 12.52 -15.00 27.78
C THR A 29 13.07 -13.99 28.80
N ALA A 30 12.43 -13.82 29.95
CA ALA A 30 13.05 -13.21 31.12
C ALA A 30 12.77 -14.09 32.34
N THR A 31 13.71 -14.97 32.65
CA THR A 31 13.85 -15.61 33.96
C THR A 31 15.29 -15.49 34.37
N ALA A 32 15.55 -14.58 35.31
CA ALA A 32 16.84 -14.44 35.98
C ALA A 32 16.86 -15.38 37.19
N THR A 33 17.88 -16.23 37.24
CA THR A 33 18.28 -17.02 38.40
C THR A 33 18.99 -16.15 39.44
N LEU A 34 18.49 -16.14 40.67
CA LEU A 34 19.30 -15.96 41.89
C LEU A 34 18.74 -16.95 42.92
N GLY A 35 19.58 -17.90 43.36
CA GLY A 35 19.25 -18.85 44.40
C GLY A 35 19.90 -18.47 45.71
N SER A 36 19.13 -18.56 46.80
CA SER A 36 19.51 -19.24 48.04
C SER A 36 18.36 -19.16 49.06
N ASP A 37 17.91 -20.33 49.51
CA ASP A 37 17.03 -20.55 50.66
C ASP A 37 17.78 -20.22 51.98
N PRO A 38 17.12 -20.02 53.16
CA PRO A 38 16.22 -21.03 53.74
C PRO A 38 15.05 -20.57 54.65
N THR A 39 14.18 -21.55 54.91
CA THR A 39 13.43 -21.85 56.17
C THR A 39 12.09 -21.17 56.49
N SER A 40 11.05 -22.00 56.38
CA SER A 40 10.13 -22.43 57.47
C SER A 40 8.67 -21.96 57.47
N LEU A 41 7.80 -22.97 57.65
CA LEU A 41 6.52 -23.03 58.38
C LEU A 41 5.20 -22.60 57.69
N ALA A 42 4.43 -23.66 57.36
CA ALA A 42 3.08 -23.98 57.85
C ALA A 42 1.83 -23.72 56.97
N THR A 43 1.15 -24.85 56.64
CA THR A 43 -0.32 -25.15 56.66
C THR A 43 -1.26 -24.31 55.77
N GLU A 44 -1.87 -24.86 54.70
CA GLU A 44 -3.08 -25.73 54.58
C GLU A 44 -4.13 -25.00 53.67
N PRO A 45 -5.15 -25.66 53.06
CA PRO A 45 -5.28 -25.77 51.60
C PRO A 45 -6.56 -25.12 51.03
N ASN A 46 -6.77 -25.25 49.71
CA ASN A 46 -8.05 -25.52 49.02
C ASN A 46 -8.32 -24.65 47.77
N SER A 47 -8.26 -25.27 46.58
CA SER A 47 -9.42 -25.48 45.70
C SER A 47 -9.01 -25.61 44.22
N LYS A 48 -9.57 -26.63 43.60
CA LYS A 48 -9.28 -27.14 42.26
C LYS A 48 -9.69 -26.14 41.16
N ARG A 49 -8.81 -25.87 40.20
CA ARG A 49 -9.18 -25.29 38.88
C ARG A 49 -9.27 -26.40 37.83
N PRO A 50 -10.39 -26.53 37.09
CA PRO A 50 -10.47 -27.47 35.98
C PRO A 50 -9.71 -26.93 34.77
N GLY A 51 -9.10 -27.85 34.02
CA GLY A 51 -8.12 -27.60 32.97
C GLY A 51 -8.63 -26.76 31.79
N SER A 52 -7.70 -25.97 31.24
CA SER A 52 -7.88 -25.19 30.02
C SER A 52 -7.91 -26.10 28.79
N ALA A 53 -9.12 -26.37 28.31
CA ALA A 53 -9.30 -26.90 26.97
C ALA A 53 -8.95 -25.81 25.93
N ASN A 54 -8.06 -26.20 25.03
CA ASN A 54 -7.49 -25.46 23.92
C ASN A 54 -8.59 -24.98 22.94
N ARG A 55 -9.03 -23.70 23.03
CA ARG A 55 -9.91 -23.08 22.02
C ARG A 55 -9.06 -22.50 20.89
N LYS A 56 -9.02 -23.21 19.77
CA LYS A 56 -8.64 -22.65 18.47
C LYS A 56 -9.65 -21.55 18.11
N ASN A 57 -9.27 -20.28 18.22
CA ASN A 57 -10.09 -19.19 17.71
C ASN A 57 -10.10 -19.25 16.16
N PRO A 58 -11.27 -19.21 15.50
CA PRO A 58 -11.33 -18.96 14.08
C PRO A 58 -10.85 -17.52 13.84
N ARG A 59 -9.88 -17.34 12.92
CA ARG A 59 -9.34 -16.03 12.52
C ARG A 59 -10.51 -15.11 12.12
N SER A 60 -10.77 -14.06 12.90
CA SER A 60 -11.85 -13.09 12.65
C SER A 60 -11.55 -12.28 11.38
N GLY A 61 -12.55 -12.09 10.51
CA GLY A 61 -12.45 -11.19 9.36
C GLY A 61 -12.21 -9.72 9.77
N VAL A 62 -11.89 -8.87 8.79
CA VAL A 62 -11.65 -7.43 9.04
C VAL A 62 -12.98 -6.71 9.31
N ALA A 63 -13.02 -5.78 10.27
CA ALA A 63 -14.22 -5.00 10.61
C ALA A 63 -14.67 -4.10 9.44
N LYS A 64 -15.89 -4.34 8.94
CA LYS A 64 -16.47 -3.63 7.78
C LYS A 64 -17.47 -2.56 8.16
N THR A 65 -18.22 -2.81 9.23
CA THR A 65 -19.11 -1.86 9.86
C THR A 65 -18.39 -1.23 11.04
N PHE A 66 -18.45 0.09 11.12
CA PHE A 66 -17.84 0.84 12.19
C PHE A 66 -18.67 2.08 12.46
N GLU A 67 -18.64 2.51 13.72
CA GLU A 67 -19.23 3.76 14.11
C GLU A 67 -18.36 4.90 13.58
N VAL A 68 -18.99 5.80 12.83
CA VAL A 68 -18.38 7.04 12.35
C VAL A 68 -18.73 8.11 13.35
N HIS A 69 -17.71 8.78 13.90
CA HIS A 69 -17.93 9.85 14.87
C HIS A 69 -18.80 10.96 14.24
N PRO A 70 -19.84 11.47 14.93
CA PRO A 70 -20.80 12.44 14.36
C PRO A 70 -20.15 13.77 13.95
N GLY A 71 -18.97 14.07 14.47
CA GLY A 71 -18.17 15.22 14.05
C GLY A 71 -17.75 15.22 12.57
N TRP A 72 -17.86 14.10 11.85
CA TRP A 72 -17.74 14.09 10.38
C TRP A 72 -18.89 14.78 9.66
N ASN A 73 -20.03 14.96 10.33
CA ASN A 73 -21.19 15.68 9.80
C ASN A 73 -21.27 17.13 10.36
N ALA A 74 -20.29 17.55 11.15
CA ALA A 74 -20.22 18.93 11.64
C ALA A 74 -19.62 19.83 10.56
N ASP A 75 -19.97 21.12 10.59
CA ASP A 75 -19.42 22.12 9.66
C ASP A 75 -17.90 22.26 9.80
N ARG A 76 -17.35 21.87 10.97
CA ARG A 76 -15.92 21.98 11.29
C ARG A 76 -15.46 20.86 12.23
N PHE A 77 -14.20 20.43 12.07
CA PHE A 77 -13.52 19.59 13.05
C PHE A 77 -13.20 20.38 14.34
N PRO A 78 -12.88 19.70 15.46
CA PRO A 78 -12.46 20.39 16.68
C PRO A 78 -11.35 21.42 16.44
N ASP A 79 -11.39 22.56 17.15
CA ASP A 79 -10.47 23.69 16.91
C ASP A 79 -8.98 23.33 17.06
N HIS A 80 -8.67 22.29 17.83
CA HIS A 80 -7.30 21.81 18.05
C HIS A 80 -6.79 20.88 16.93
N ALA A 81 -7.60 20.59 15.91
CA ALA A 81 -7.19 19.74 14.79
C ALA A 81 -5.93 20.30 14.09
N MET A 82 -4.97 19.43 13.77
CA MET A 82 -3.71 19.84 13.14
C MET A 82 -3.88 20.52 11.79
N CYS A 83 -4.94 20.21 11.03
CA CYS A 83 -5.22 20.83 9.73
C CYS A 83 -5.45 22.35 9.81
N TYR A 84 -5.75 22.89 10.99
CA TYR A 84 -5.91 24.34 11.22
C TYR A 84 -4.63 25.05 11.67
N GLN A 85 -3.57 24.30 11.99
CA GLN A 85 -2.32 24.86 12.50
C GLN A 85 -1.39 25.32 11.36
N THR A 86 -0.38 26.13 11.70
CA THR A 86 0.68 26.52 10.75
C THR A 86 1.62 25.35 10.46
N PRO A 87 2.32 25.33 9.30
CA PRO A 87 3.29 24.29 9.00
C PRO A 87 4.32 24.07 10.13
N ASP A 88 4.86 25.14 10.71
CA ASP A 88 5.84 25.05 11.81
C ASP A 88 5.25 24.41 13.07
N GLN A 89 3.99 24.71 13.40
CA GLN A 89 3.31 24.11 14.56
C GLN A 89 3.06 22.61 14.35
N ILE A 90 2.68 22.21 13.13
CA ILE A 90 2.47 20.80 12.79
C ILE A 90 3.79 20.03 12.90
N ALA A 91 4.87 20.59 12.34
CA ALA A 91 6.21 20.00 12.40
C ALA A 91 6.76 19.89 13.82
N ALA A 92 6.58 20.93 14.64
CA ALA A 92 6.97 20.91 16.05
C ALA A 92 6.18 19.85 16.85
N THR A 93 4.90 19.65 16.54
CA THR A 93 4.08 18.62 17.18
C THR A 93 4.58 17.21 16.86
N LEU A 94 4.98 16.95 15.62
CA LEU A 94 5.57 15.66 15.24
C LEU A 94 6.88 15.40 16.00
N LEU A 95 7.77 16.40 16.05
CA LEU A 95 9.04 16.31 16.77
C LEU A 95 8.83 16.06 18.27
N GLY A 96 7.93 16.82 18.90
CA GLY A 96 7.62 16.71 20.32
C GLY A 96 6.88 15.43 20.71
N SER A 97 6.33 14.68 19.75
CA SER A 97 5.62 13.44 20.03
C SER A 97 6.54 12.32 20.52
N GLY A 98 7.85 12.36 20.21
CA GLY A 98 8.82 11.30 20.54
C GLY A 98 8.47 9.93 19.96
N LYS A 99 7.48 9.85 19.06
CA LYS A 99 6.91 8.61 18.51
C LYS A 99 7.49 8.22 17.15
N THR A 100 8.48 8.95 16.65
CA THR A 100 9.07 8.68 15.35
C THR A 100 10.52 9.12 15.27
N ASP A 101 11.37 8.27 14.68
CA ASP A 101 12.74 8.61 14.30
C ASP A 101 12.80 9.40 12.97
N MET A 102 11.63 9.74 12.41
CA MET A 102 11.53 10.48 11.16
C MET A 102 11.82 11.98 11.39
N PRO A 103 12.36 12.67 10.37
CA PRO A 103 12.50 14.12 10.42
C PRO A 103 11.11 14.78 10.57
N PRO A 104 11.02 15.95 11.23
CA PRO A 104 9.76 16.65 11.44
C PRO A 104 9.06 17.03 10.13
N VAL A 105 9.84 17.25 9.07
CA VAL A 105 9.35 17.38 7.69
C VAL A 105 10.20 16.45 6.82
N THR A 106 9.57 15.45 6.22
CA THR A 106 10.19 14.70 5.12
C THR A 106 9.98 15.48 3.82
N SER A 107 11.05 15.69 3.07
CA SER A 107 11.05 16.32 1.75
C SER A 107 11.85 15.46 0.79
N LEU A 108 11.32 15.26 -0.42
CA LEU A 108 11.99 14.55 -1.50
C LEU A 108 12.46 15.56 -2.54
N THR A 109 13.70 15.41 -3.02
CA THR A 109 14.24 16.27 -4.08
C THR A 109 13.39 16.12 -5.33
N LYS A 110 13.03 17.22 -6.02
CA LYS A 110 12.29 17.12 -7.28
C LYS A 110 13.16 16.41 -8.33
N PRO A 111 12.75 15.24 -8.83
CA PRO A 111 13.49 14.53 -9.88
C PRO A 111 13.38 15.29 -11.21
N THR A 112 14.42 15.23 -12.05
CA THR A 112 14.46 15.90 -13.36
C THR A 112 13.96 15.02 -14.50
N ASP A 113 13.78 13.73 -14.25
CA ASP A 113 13.36 12.71 -15.21
C ASP A 113 11.84 12.51 -15.27
N GLY A 114 11.06 13.29 -14.50
CA GLY A 114 9.61 13.16 -14.40
C GLY A 114 9.13 12.24 -13.27
N SER A 115 10.03 11.68 -12.46
CA SER A 115 9.63 10.91 -11.27
C SER A 115 8.86 11.77 -10.27
N LEU A 116 7.94 11.12 -9.54
CA LEU A 116 6.96 11.81 -8.70
C LEU A 116 7.36 11.79 -7.23
N ARG A 117 7.02 12.86 -6.50
CA ARG A 117 7.04 12.87 -5.03
C ARG A 117 5.65 12.52 -4.55
N ILE A 118 5.52 11.36 -3.90
CA ILE A 118 4.22 10.77 -3.57
C ILE A 118 4.05 10.62 -2.06
N VAL A 119 2.93 11.13 -1.55
CA VAL A 119 2.41 10.77 -0.21
C VAL A 119 1.29 9.74 -0.35
N ALA A 120 1.13 8.86 0.64
CA ALA A 120 0.03 7.90 0.58
C ALA A 120 -0.49 7.44 1.95
N THR A 121 -1.77 7.10 1.98
CA THR A 121 -2.35 6.27 3.04
C THR A 121 -2.83 4.96 2.45
N GLY A 122 -2.90 3.91 3.26
CA GLY A 122 -3.42 2.64 2.80
C GLY A 122 -3.27 1.53 3.82
N HIS A 123 -3.80 0.38 3.43
CA HIS A 123 -3.71 -0.85 4.20
C HIS A 123 -2.91 -1.92 3.45
N SER A 124 -2.92 -3.14 3.97
CA SER A 124 -2.14 -4.27 3.44
C SER A 124 -2.37 -4.59 1.96
N PHE A 125 -3.43 -4.06 1.35
CA PHE A 125 -3.71 -4.25 -0.07
C PHE A 125 -2.97 -3.22 -0.94
N MET A 126 -2.56 -2.08 -0.38
CA MET A 126 -1.77 -1.07 -1.09
C MET A 126 -0.26 -1.28 -0.94
N THR A 127 0.15 -1.99 0.12
CA THR A 127 1.57 -2.24 0.42
C THR A 127 2.34 -2.84 -0.76
N PRO A 128 1.82 -3.81 -1.53
CA PRO A 128 2.56 -4.38 -2.65
C PRO A 128 2.84 -3.35 -3.75
N GLY A 129 1.84 -2.55 -4.15
CA GLY A 129 2.03 -1.44 -5.08
C GLY A 129 3.03 -0.40 -4.57
N PHE A 130 2.95 -0.01 -3.29
CA PHE A 130 3.89 0.94 -2.69
C PHE A 130 5.34 0.45 -2.67
N SER A 131 5.57 -0.83 -2.39
CA SER A 131 6.92 -1.39 -2.27
C SER A 131 7.57 -1.68 -3.62
N THR A 132 6.77 -2.02 -4.65
CA THR A 132 7.27 -2.38 -5.97
C THR A 132 7.45 -1.19 -6.91
N LEU A 133 6.66 -0.12 -6.75
CA LEU A 133 6.67 1.04 -7.64
C LEU A 133 8.07 1.66 -7.87
N PRO A 134 8.92 1.91 -6.85
CA PRO A 134 10.24 2.49 -7.09
C PRO A 134 11.14 1.63 -7.99
N ALA A 135 11.15 0.31 -7.79
CA ALA A 135 11.94 -0.61 -8.61
C ALA A 135 11.41 -0.71 -10.04
N ILE A 136 10.09 -0.67 -10.21
CA ILE A 136 9.43 -0.68 -11.52
C ILE A 136 9.72 0.61 -12.29
N ALA A 137 9.58 1.77 -11.64
CA ALA A 137 9.91 3.06 -12.24
C ALA A 137 11.39 3.12 -12.63
N LYS A 138 12.30 2.59 -11.79
CA LYS A 138 13.73 2.47 -12.13
C LYS A 138 13.98 1.61 -13.36
N ALA A 139 13.27 0.50 -13.52
CA ALA A 139 13.37 -0.33 -14.74
C ALA A 139 12.89 0.40 -16.01
N ALA A 140 12.05 1.42 -15.86
CA ALA A 140 11.64 2.33 -16.93
C ALA A 140 12.57 3.55 -17.11
N GLY A 141 13.65 3.66 -16.34
CA GLY A 141 14.61 4.77 -16.43
C GLY A 141 14.30 5.97 -15.55
N PHE A 142 13.42 5.82 -14.55
CA PHE A 142 13.06 6.86 -13.58
C PHE A 142 13.75 6.64 -12.23
N GLU A 143 14.32 7.69 -11.65
CA GLU A 143 14.88 7.73 -10.29
C GLU A 143 13.77 8.01 -9.25
N GLN A 144 12.74 7.18 -9.26
CA GLN A 144 11.62 7.25 -8.31
C GLN A 144 12.11 6.98 -6.89
N GLN A 145 12.08 8.03 -6.06
CA GLN A 145 12.33 7.93 -4.62
C GLN A 145 11.22 7.13 -3.92
N GLY A 146 11.50 6.66 -2.70
CA GLY A 146 10.48 6.03 -1.87
C GLY A 146 9.30 6.97 -1.59
N LEU A 147 8.11 6.38 -1.39
CA LEU A 147 6.89 7.11 -1.07
C LEU A 147 6.89 7.44 0.43
N LEU A 148 6.36 8.60 0.80
CA LEU A 148 6.06 8.89 2.21
C LEU A 148 4.68 8.34 2.55
N THR A 149 4.65 7.22 3.26
CA THR A 149 3.39 6.52 3.56
C THR A 149 3.02 6.61 5.04
N HIS A 150 1.72 6.67 5.32
CA HIS A 150 1.17 6.41 6.64
C HIS A 150 0.13 5.28 6.54
N VAL A 151 0.59 4.06 6.80
CA VAL A 151 -0.19 2.82 6.60
C VAL A 151 -0.68 2.21 7.90
N GLY A 152 -1.62 1.28 7.81
CA GLY A 152 -2.14 0.49 8.94
C GLY A 152 -2.90 -0.75 8.47
N GLY A 153 -3.12 -1.75 9.33
CA GLY A 153 -3.90 -2.94 8.97
C GLY A 153 -5.40 -2.65 8.88
N GLY A 154 -6.06 -3.12 7.81
CA GLY A 154 -7.49 -2.94 7.59
C GLY A 154 -7.94 -1.48 7.72
N MET A 155 -8.98 -1.24 8.52
CA MET A 155 -9.55 0.10 8.74
C MET A 155 -8.53 1.15 9.21
N THR A 156 -7.51 0.72 9.95
CA THR A 156 -6.50 1.65 10.51
C THR A 156 -5.60 2.28 9.43
N GLY A 157 -5.65 1.74 8.20
CA GLY A 157 -4.99 2.30 7.02
C GLY A 157 -5.89 3.17 6.12
N SER A 158 -7.20 3.25 6.41
CA SER A 158 -8.16 4.01 5.59
C SER A 158 -7.90 5.52 5.63
N ALA A 159 -8.32 6.22 4.57
CA ALA A 159 -8.19 7.68 4.45
C ALA A 159 -8.82 8.41 5.65
N ARG A 160 -10.02 7.98 6.08
CA ARG A 160 -10.72 8.50 7.26
C ARG A 160 -9.90 8.33 8.53
N TYR A 161 -9.50 7.09 8.84
CA TYR A 161 -8.80 6.78 10.09
C TYR A 161 -7.48 7.53 10.18
N LYS A 162 -6.73 7.59 9.08
CA LYS A 162 -5.48 8.35 9.03
C LYS A 162 -5.70 9.85 9.17
N TRP A 163 -6.77 10.41 8.59
CA TRP A 163 -7.12 11.81 8.80
C TRP A 163 -7.36 12.11 10.28
N GLU A 164 -8.14 11.28 10.97
CA GLU A 164 -8.41 11.44 12.40
C GLU A 164 -7.14 11.36 13.24
N GLN A 165 -6.27 10.40 12.92
CA GLN A 165 -5.00 10.18 13.61
C GLN A 165 -4.02 11.33 13.41
N GLU A 166 -3.89 11.82 12.18
CA GLU A 166 -3.00 12.93 11.84
C GLU A 166 -3.45 14.23 12.50
N ASN A 167 -4.76 14.44 12.60
CA ASN A 167 -5.34 15.62 13.22
C ASN A 167 -5.42 15.55 14.75
N GLY A 168 -5.34 14.35 15.33
CA GLY A 168 -5.53 14.16 16.76
C GLY A 168 -6.95 14.50 17.21
N ILE A 169 -7.94 14.00 16.47
CA ILE A 169 -9.37 14.25 16.71
C ILE A 169 -10.12 12.94 17.01
N PHE A 170 -11.30 13.06 17.61
CA PHE A 170 -12.19 11.94 17.93
C PHE A 170 -11.50 10.87 18.80
N GLN A 171 -11.33 9.64 18.31
CA GLN A 171 -10.63 8.59 19.07
C GLN A 171 -9.15 8.93 19.34
N PHE A 172 -8.59 9.93 18.64
CA PHE A 172 -7.24 10.46 18.84
C PHE A 172 -7.21 11.83 19.49
N ASP A 173 -8.29 12.26 20.16
CA ASP A 173 -8.44 13.60 20.73
C ASP A 173 -7.16 14.08 21.44
N ARG A 174 -6.61 15.20 20.95
CA ARG A 174 -5.38 15.85 21.44
C ARG A 174 -4.12 14.98 21.42
N LYS A 175 -4.11 13.90 20.65
CA LYS A 175 -2.98 12.98 20.48
C LYS A 175 -2.65 12.79 19.00
N PRO A 176 -2.34 13.88 18.25
CA PRO A 176 -2.06 13.78 16.83
C PRO A 176 -0.77 13.01 16.54
N THR A 177 -0.73 12.37 15.38
CA THR A 177 0.50 11.85 14.75
C THR A 177 0.58 12.43 13.33
N PRO A 178 0.99 13.71 13.17
CA PRO A 178 0.83 14.45 11.92
C PRO A 178 1.98 14.17 10.93
N LYS A 179 2.20 12.89 10.60
CA LYS A 179 3.28 12.43 9.72
C LYS A 179 3.15 13.01 8.31
N LEU A 180 2.00 12.85 7.68
CA LEU A 180 1.74 13.34 6.33
C LEU A 180 1.40 14.83 6.34
N LEU A 181 0.59 15.31 7.28
CA LEU A 181 0.20 16.72 7.34
C LEU A 181 1.44 17.64 7.46
N SER A 182 2.40 17.25 8.30
CA SER A 182 3.65 18.01 8.44
C SER A 182 4.42 18.10 7.12
N SER A 183 4.61 16.96 6.46
CA SER A 183 5.33 16.90 5.18
C SER A 183 4.60 17.57 4.03
N ILE A 184 3.27 17.45 3.94
CA ILE A 184 2.46 18.08 2.90
C ILE A 184 2.52 19.61 3.04
N ALA A 185 2.49 20.11 4.27
CA ALA A 185 2.54 21.54 4.56
C ALA A 185 3.96 22.14 4.42
N GLY A 186 4.99 21.35 4.75
CA GLY A 186 6.38 21.80 4.79
C GLY A 186 7.21 21.51 3.54
N ALA A 187 6.70 20.72 2.60
CA ALA A 187 7.43 20.31 1.40
C ALA A 187 6.54 20.21 0.16
N LYS A 188 7.17 19.97 -0.99
CA LYS A 188 6.50 19.89 -2.29
C LYS A 188 6.24 18.44 -2.70
N TRP A 189 5.03 18.18 -3.18
CA TRP A 189 4.53 16.84 -3.52
C TRP A 189 3.69 16.89 -4.79
N ASP A 190 3.76 15.83 -5.60
CA ASP A 190 3.15 15.78 -6.94
C ASP A 190 1.88 14.93 -6.96
N ALA A 191 1.80 13.92 -6.08
CA ALA A 191 0.63 13.06 -5.99
C ALA A 191 0.32 12.61 -4.56
N MET A 192 -0.96 12.35 -4.30
CA MET A 192 -1.41 11.59 -3.15
C MET A 192 -2.17 10.34 -3.57
N MET A 193 -1.91 9.21 -2.90
CA MET A 193 -2.60 7.94 -3.14
C MET A 193 -3.38 7.46 -1.91
N TRP A 194 -4.52 6.81 -2.13
CA TRP A 194 -5.31 6.17 -1.09
C TRP A 194 -5.67 4.72 -1.42
N GLY A 195 -5.62 3.87 -0.39
CA GLY A 195 -6.35 2.60 -0.38
C GLY A 195 -7.77 2.81 0.12
N PRO A 196 -8.80 2.40 -0.64
CA PRO A 196 -10.18 2.58 -0.25
C PRO A 196 -10.55 1.62 0.87
N TYR A 197 -11.60 1.95 1.61
CA TYR A 197 -12.14 1.09 2.66
C TYR A 197 -13.67 1.04 2.64
N TYR A 198 -14.24 0.11 3.40
CA TYR A 198 -15.68 -0.05 3.50
C TYR A 198 -16.37 1.23 3.98
N ASN A 199 -17.54 1.56 3.41
CA ASN A 199 -18.36 2.72 3.74
C ASN A 199 -17.66 4.09 3.58
N ASP A 200 -16.73 4.17 2.63
CA ASP A 200 -16.10 5.43 2.28
C ASP A 200 -17.09 6.47 1.76
N ARG A 201 -16.76 7.73 1.98
CA ARG A 201 -17.55 8.89 1.59
C ARG A 201 -16.66 9.96 0.97
N PRO A 202 -17.18 10.82 0.07
CA PRO A 202 -16.40 11.91 -0.51
C PRO A 202 -15.70 12.80 0.52
N GLU A 203 -16.28 13.01 1.70
CA GLU A 203 -15.72 13.86 2.76
C GLU A 203 -14.39 13.33 3.30
N TYR A 204 -14.22 12.00 3.33
CA TYR A 204 -13.00 11.35 3.83
C TYR A 204 -11.80 11.62 2.92
N TYR A 205 -12.03 11.96 1.66
CA TYR A 205 -11.00 12.31 0.68
C TYR A 205 -10.90 13.82 0.49
N SER A 206 -12.03 14.53 0.49
CA SER A 206 -12.10 15.98 0.30
C SER A 206 -11.24 16.72 1.33
N CYS A 207 -11.21 16.28 2.59
CA CYS A 207 -10.39 16.91 3.62
C CYS A 207 -8.87 16.81 3.31
N TRP A 208 -8.43 15.66 2.80
CA TRP A 208 -7.06 15.47 2.32
C TRP A 208 -6.77 16.34 1.10
N ILE A 209 -7.66 16.34 0.11
CA ILE A 209 -7.51 17.12 -1.12
C ILE A 209 -7.40 18.61 -0.81
N ASP A 210 -8.31 19.14 0.01
CA ASP A 210 -8.32 20.55 0.42
C ASP A 210 -7.00 20.94 1.11
N PHE A 211 -6.50 20.09 2.02
CA PHE A 211 -5.23 20.33 2.70
C PHE A 211 -4.03 20.24 1.76
N CYS A 212 -4.02 19.25 0.86
CA CYS A 212 -2.98 19.09 -0.15
C CYS A 212 -2.91 20.29 -1.09
N LEU A 213 -4.04 20.71 -1.67
CA LEU A 213 -4.11 21.81 -2.62
C LEU A 213 -3.78 23.17 -2.00
N LYS A 214 -3.99 23.35 -0.69
CA LYS A 214 -3.54 24.54 0.05
C LYS A 214 -2.03 24.77 -0.08
N TYR A 215 -1.21 23.70 -0.11
CA TYR A 215 0.25 23.80 -0.11
C TYR A 215 0.91 23.32 -1.43
N ASN A 216 0.20 22.48 -2.17
CA ASN A 216 0.61 21.81 -3.41
C ASN A 216 -0.52 21.93 -4.46
N PRO A 217 -0.73 23.12 -5.07
CA PRO A 217 -1.89 23.42 -5.90
C PRO A 217 -1.97 22.61 -7.20
N ASP A 218 -0.88 21.97 -7.64
CA ASP A 218 -0.82 21.16 -8.86
C ASP A 218 -0.92 19.65 -8.58
N MET A 219 -1.10 19.26 -7.31
CA MET A 219 -1.14 17.85 -6.93
C MET A 219 -2.30 17.12 -7.62
N LYS A 220 -2.02 15.88 -8.05
CA LYS A 220 -3.01 14.91 -8.55
C LYS A 220 -3.30 13.84 -7.50
N PHE A 221 -4.47 13.23 -7.59
CA PHE A 221 -4.98 12.32 -6.58
C PHE A 221 -5.34 10.98 -7.19
N TYR A 222 -5.01 9.89 -6.51
CA TYR A 222 -5.20 8.54 -7.03
C TYR A 222 -5.82 7.64 -5.97
N MET A 223 -6.88 6.92 -6.33
CA MET A 223 -7.57 5.98 -5.46
C MET A 223 -7.51 4.60 -6.10
N ALA A 224 -6.97 3.60 -5.40
CA ALA A 224 -7.15 2.23 -5.85
C ALA A 224 -8.63 1.85 -5.76
N ASP A 225 -9.15 1.06 -6.70
CA ASP A 225 -10.55 0.60 -6.67
C ASP A 225 -10.73 -0.73 -5.93
N ALA A 226 -9.62 -1.35 -5.50
CA ALA A 226 -9.52 -2.60 -4.77
C ALA A 226 -10.20 -3.80 -5.47
N TRP A 227 -9.44 -4.88 -5.70
CA TRP A 227 -9.89 -6.01 -6.51
C TRP A 227 -11.05 -6.84 -5.92
N PRO A 228 -11.68 -7.70 -6.76
CA PRO A 228 -12.75 -8.60 -6.34
C PRO A 228 -12.33 -9.52 -5.19
N GLN A 229 -13.22 -9.73 -4.22
CA GLN A 229 -12.98 -10.56 -3.03
C GLN A 229 -14.12 -11.55 -2.81
N LEU A 230 -13.79 -12.78 -2.36
CA LEU A 230 -14.79 -13.85 -2.16
C LEU A 230 -16.00 -13.43 -1.31
N GLU A 231 -15.79 -12.52 -0.37
CA GLU A 231 -16.83 -12.02 0.53
C GLU A 231 -17.90 -11.16 -0.16
N GLN A 232 -17.72 -10.75 -1.43
CA GLN A 232 -18.79 -10.15 -2.24
C GLN A 232 -19.85 -11.16 -2.67
N LEU A 233 -19.49 -12.45 -2.69
CA LEU A 233 -20.38 -13.51 -3.15
C LEU A 233 -21.18 -14.09 -1.97
N SER A 234 -22.49 -14.18 -2.17
CA SER A 234 -23.42 -14.82 -1.23
C SER A 234 -24.30 -15.83 -2.00
N PRO A 235 -24.14 -17.15 -1.77
CA PRO A 235 -23.20 -17.76 -0.83
C PRO A 235 -21.73 -17.60 -1.27
N THR A 236 -20.81 -17.66 -0.32
CA THR A 236 -19.37 -17.71 -0.62
C THR A 236 -19.05 -18.99 -1.40
N PRO A 237 -18.26 -18.91 -2.49
CA PRO A 237 -17.91 -20.06 -3.31
C PRO A 237 -17.16 -21.10 -2.48
N ARG A 238 -17.37 -22.38 -2.82
CA ARG A 238 -16.75 -23.52 -2.14
C ARG A 238 -15.64 -24.16 -2.95
N ARG A 239 -15.63 -23.93 -4.27
CA ARG A 239 -14.63 -24.46 -5.20
C ARG A 239 -14.14 -23.38 -6.13
N GLU A 240 -12.94 -23.58 -6.68
CA GLU A 240 -12.29 -22.59 -7.54
C GLU A 240 -13.00 -22.42 -8.89
N GLU A 241 -13.65 -23.46 -9.39
CA GLU A 241 -14.38 -23.42 -10.67
C GLU A 241 -15.60 -22.48 -10.64
N GLU A 242 -16.03 -22.08 -9.44
CA GLU A 242 -17.09 -21.08 -9.26
C GLU A 242 -16.57 -19.64 -9.52
N LEU A 243 -15.25 -19.43 -9.58
CA LEU A 243 -14.61 -18.15 -9.91
C LEU A 243 -14.38 -18.02 -11.42
N THR A 244 -15.46 -18.09 -12.19
CA THR A 244 -15.40 -17.87 -13.64
C THR A 244 -15.08 -16.41 -13.96
N THR A 245 -14.64 -16.14 -15.19
CA THR A 245 -14.48 -14.78 -15.72
C THR A 245 -15.73 -13.94 -15.48
N GLU A 246 -16.91 -14.47 -15.80
CA GLU A 246 -18.18 -13.75 -15.70
C GLU A 246 -18.49 -13.35 -14.25
N VAL A 247 -18.20 -14.25 -13.31
CA VAL A 247 -18.39 -14.00 -11.87
C VAL A 247 -17.47 -12.88 -11.40
N VAL A 248 -16.18 -12.94 -11.72
CA VAL A 248 -15.19 -11.94 -11.29
C VAL A 248 -15.42 -10.59 -11.97
N THR A 249 -15.83 -10.58 -13.25
CA THR A 249 -16.24 -9.36 -13.97
C THR A 249 -17.45 -8.70 -13.34
N LYS A 250 -18.47 -9.49 -12.94
CA LYS A 250 -19.63 -8.94 -12.21
C LYS A 250 -19.22 -8.32 -10.88
N MET A 251 -18.34 -8.97 -10.11
CA MET A 251 -17.83 -8.42 -8.85
C MET A 251 -17.05 -7.11 -9.05
N HIS A 252 -16.31 -6.98 -10.15
CA HIS A 252 -15.66 -5.72 -10.52
C HIS A 252 -16.68 -4.62 -10.83
N GLN A 253 -17.70 -4.91 -11.63
CA GLN A 253 -18.74 -3.93 -11.96
C GLN A 253 -19.45 -3.40 -10.71
N GLU A 254 -19.84 -4.28 -9.79
CA GLU A 254 -20.45 -3.89 -8.51
C GLU A 254 -19.55 -2.94 -7.69
N LYS A 255 -18.24 -3.21 -7.65
CA LYS A 255 -17.27 -2.33 -6.97
C LYS A 255 -17.09 -1.00 -7.70
N ARG A 256 -16.97 -1.06 -9.03
CA ARG A 256 -16.81 0.11 -9.89
C ARG A 256 -17.96 1.09 -9.69
N ASP A 257 -19.19 0.59 -9.67
CA ASP A 257 -20.38 1.42 -9.48
C ASP A 257 -20.37 2.15 -8.13
N ASN A 258 -19.93 1.47 -7.07
CA ASN A 258 -19.80 2.08 -5.74
C ASN A 258 -18.77 3.22 -5.71
N TYR A 259 -17.57 3.01 -6.28
CA TYR A 259 -16.52 4.02 -6.25
C TYR A 259 -16.71 5.13 -7.27
N ARG A 260 -17.36 4.85 -8.40
CA ARG A 260 -17.64 5.85 -9.44
C ARG A 260 -18.40 7.04 -8.87
N SER A 261 -19.40 6.80 -8.03
CA SER A 261 -20.17 7.89 -7.39
C SER A 261 -19.28 8.80 -6.54
N ILE A 262 -18.29 8.25 -5.84
CA ILE A 262 -17.34 9.02 -5.03
C ILE A 262 -16.41 9.82 -5.94
N ILE A 263 -15.81 9.17 -6.94
CA ILE A 263 -14.89 9.80 -7.89
C ILE A 263 -15.57 10.93 -8.67
N ASP A 264 -16.79 10.72 -9.19
CA ASP A 264 -17.54 11.73 -9.93
C ASP A 264 -17.82 12.98 -9.06
N GLN A 265 -18.18 12.78 -7.79
CA GLN A 265 -18.38 13.90 -6.85
C GLN A 265 -17.09 14.65 -6.56
N LEU A 266 -15.99 13.94 -6.35
CA LEU A 266 -14.68 14.55 -6.11
C LEU A 266 -14.21 15.31 -7.36
N ASN A 267 -14.29 14.72 -8.55
CA ASN A 267 -13.87 15.35 -9.80
C ASN A 267 -14.70 16.58 -10.15
N LYS A 268 -16.02 16.54 -9.89
CA LYS A 268 -16.88 17.73 -10.02
C LYS A 268 -16.44 18.86 -9.09
N ARG A 269 -15.96 18.55 -7.89
CA ARG A 269 -15.49 19.56 -6.91
C ARG A 269 -14.06 20.04 -7.19
N TYR A 270 -13.22 19.17 -7.75
CA TYR A 270 -11.78 19.37 -7.84
C TYR A 270 -11.25 19.41 -9.27
N ASN A 271 -12.09 19.69 -10.27
CA ASN A 271 -11.73 19.88 -11.67
C ASN A 271 -10.97 18.68 -12.27
N ASP A 272 -11.55 17.48 -12.16
CA ASP A 272 -11.04 16.25 -12.80
C ASP A 272 -9.60 15.86 -12.41
N ARG A 273 -9.26 16.00 -11.11
CA ARG A 273 -7.93 15.74 -10.55
C ARG A 273 -7.79 14.40 -9.82
N VAL A 274 -8.88 13.65 -9.69
CA VAL A 274 -8.94 12.38 -8.96
C VAL A 274 -9.10 11.22 -9.95
N PHE A 275 -8.12 10.33 -9.95
CA PHE A 275 -8.02 9.20 -10.86
C PHE A 275 -8.10 7.88 -10.12
N VAL A 276 -8.50 6.83 -10.81
CA VAL A 276 -8.53 5.46 -10.29
C VAL A 276 -7.23 4.75 -10.65
N LEU A 277 -6.63 4.01 -9.70
CA LEU A 277 -5.66 2.96 -9.99
C LEU A 277 -6.47 1.67 -10.24
N PRO A 278 -6.60 1.18 -11.49
CA PRO A 278 -7.58 0.15 -11.86
C PRO A 278 -7.10 -1.26 -11.50
N THR A 279 -6.77 -1.49 -10.22
CA THR A 279 -6.26 -2.77 -9.72
C THR A 279 -7.34 -3.86 -9.78
N SER A 280 -8.61 -3.48 -9.66
CA SER A 280 -9.72 -4.42 -9.83
C SER A 280 -9.83 -4.93 -11.27
N LEU A 281 -9.73 -4.05 -12.26
CA LEU A 281 -9.79 -4.47 -13.67
C LEU A 281 -8.57 -5.33 -14.05
N ALA A 282 -7.38 -4.97 -13.55
CA ALA A 282 -6.18 -5.78 -13.76
C ALA A 282 -6.33 -7.22 -13.22
N MET A 283 -6.99 -7.39 -12.07
CA MET A 283 -7.24 -8.72 -11.51
C MET A 283 -8.34 -9.49 -12.27
N VAL A 284 -9.34 -8.82 -12.84
CA VAL A 284 -10.30 -9.45 -13.76
C VAL A 284 -9.56 -10.00 -14.98
N LEU A 285 -8.74 -9.17 -15.63
CA LEU A 285 -7.94 -9.56 -16.79
C LEU A 285 -6.95 -10.69 -16.46
N ALA A 286 -6.40 -10.73 -15.24
CA ALA A 286 -5.58 -11.85 -14.78
C ALA A 286 -6.38 -13.15 -14.63
N VAL A 287 -7.60 -13.11 -14.09
CA VAL A 287 -8.49 -14.29 -14.04
C VAL A 287 -8.83 -14.77 -15.44
N GLU A 288 -9.14 -13.85 -16.35
CA GLU A 288 -9.39 -14.16 -17.75
C GLU A 288 -8.19 -14.84 -18.42
N ALA A 289 -6.99 -14.28 -18.24
CA ALA A 289 -5.75 -14.86 -18.76
C ALA A 289 -5.45 -16.23 -18.14
N PHE A 290 -5.75 -16.42 -16.84
CA PHE A 290 -5.63 -17.72 -16.18
C PHE A 290 -6.50 -18.78 -16.87
N HIS A 291 -7.79 -18.49 -17.07
CA HIS A 291 -8.73 -19.42 -17.70
C HIS A 291 -8.38 -19.72 -19.16
N ARG A 292 -7.66 -18.83 -19.84
CA ARG A 292 -7.10 -19.07 -21.19
C ARG A 292 -5.76 -19.81 -21.19
N GLY A 293 -5.16 -20.07 -20.02
CA GLY A 293 -3.83 -20.70 -19.90
C GLY A 293 -2.67 -19.77 -20.24
N GLU A 294 -2.88 -18.45 -20.17
CA GLU A 294 -1.93 -17.40 -20.59
C GLU A 294 -1.10 -16.85 -19.43
N LEU A 295 -1.15 -17.45 -18.24
CA LEU A 295 -0.35 -17.05 -17.08
C LEU A 295 0.71 -18.12 -16.70
N PRO A 296 1.91 -18.08 -17.31
CA PRO A 296 2.94 -19.09 -17.08
C PRO A 296 3.32 -19.23 -15.61
N GLY A 297 3.14 -20.44 -15.07
CA GLY A 297 3.53 -20.79 -13.69
C GLY A 297 2.50 -20.40 -12.63
N VAL A 298 1.41 -19.73 -12.98
CA VAL A 298 0.23 -19.58 -12.11
C VAL A 298 -0.56 -20.89 -12.15
N GLU A 299 -0.92 -21.40 -10.98
CA GLU A 299 -1.52 -22.73 -10.80
C GLU A 299 -2.99 -22.67 -10.41
N GLY A 300 -3.47 -21.53 -9.93
CA GLY A 300 -4.84 -21.35 -9.45
C GLY A 300 -5.28 -19.90 -9.45
N VAL A 301 -6.58 -19.71 -9.23
CA VAL A 301 -7.18 -18.40 -9.00
C VAL A 301 -7.07 -18.07 -7.51
N HIS A 302 -7.39 -19.00 -6.60
CA HIS A 302 -7.51 -18.71 -5.18
C HIS A 302 -7.02 -19.88 -4.30
N SER A 303 -5.93 -19.68 -3.55
CA SER A 303 -5.27 -20.75 -2.78
C SER A 303 -6.18 -21.45 -1.77
N VAL A 304 -7.14 -20.73 -1.17
CA VAL A 304 -8.07 -21.34 -0.19
C VAL A 304 -9.10 -22.27 -0.85
N LEU A 305 -9.40 -22.07 -2.13
CA LEU A 305 -10.38 -22.87 -2.86
C LEU A 305 -9.70 -23.97 -3.69
N GLY A 306 -8.65 -23.61 -4.44
CA GLY A 306 -7.92 -24.53 -5.31
C GLY A 306 -6.73 -25.25 -4.65
N GLY A 307 -6.30 -24.81 -3.46
CA GLY A 307 -5.19 -25.42 -2.71
C GLY A 307 -3.80 -25.20 -3.31
N LYS A 308 -3.67 -24.35 -4.33
CA LYS A 308 -2.41 -24.08 -5.04
C LYS A 308 -1.67 -22.89 -4.45
N GLU A 309 -0.36 -23.01 -4.25
CA GLU A 309 0.46 -21.95 -3.69
C GLU A 309 0.57 -20.76 -4.66
N ARG A 310 0.80 -21.04 -5.94
CA ARG A 310 0.91 -20.02 -6.99
C ARG A 310 -0.46 -19.63 -7.53
N SER A 311 -1.31 -19.12 -6.64
CA SER A 311 -2.64 -18.59 -7.02
C SER A 311 -2.63 -17.06 -7.13
N LEU A 312 -3.62 -16.49 -7.81
CA LEU A 312 -3.79 -15.03 -7.86
C LEU A 312 -4.06 -14.42 -6.48
N TRP A 313 -4.84 -15.11 -5.65
CA TRP A 313 -5.13 -14.76 -4.25
C TRP A 313 -4.69 -15.84 -3.28
N ARG A 314 -4.06 -15.45 -2.15
CA ARG A 314 -3.52 -16.42 -1.16
C ARG A 314 -4.43 -16.73 0.03
N ASP A 315 -5.38 -15.84 0.35
CA ASP A 315 -6.20 -15.97 1.55
C ASP A 315 -7.63 -15.47 1.34
N ARG A 316 -8.52 -15.79 2.31
CA ARG A 316 -9.94 -15.42 2.24
C ARG A 316 -10.20 -13.91 2.29
N LEU A 317 -9.26 -13.13 2.82
CA LEU A 317 -9.38 -11.68 2.83
C LEU A 317 -9.19 -11.13 1.42
N GLY A 318 -8.43 -11.83 0.59
CA GLY A 318 -8.12 -11.45 -0.78
C GLY A 318 -6.75 -10.81 -0.90
N HIS A 319 -5.77 -11.10 -0.05
CA HIS A 319 -4.41 -10.66 -0.33
C HIS A 319 -3.89 -11.34 -1.61
N LEU A 320 -3.09 -10.58 -2.38
CA LEU A 320 -2.40 -11.08 -3.55
C LEU A 320 -1.55 -12.31 -3.20
N GLY A 321 -1.56 -13.28 -4.11
CA GLY A 321 -0.69 -14.45 -4.04
C GLY A 321 0.77 -14.10 -4.29
N ARG A 322 1.65 -15.06 -3.98
CA ARG A 322 3.09 -14.95 -4.22
C ARG A 322 3.33 -14.48 -5.66
N GLY A 323 4.21 -13.50 -5.85
CA GLY A 323 4.63 -13.00 -7.16
C GLY A 323 3.65 -12.07 -7.86
N MET A 324 2.41 -11.96 -7.39
CA MET A 324 1.38 -11.10 -7.98
C MET A 324 1.56 -9.62 -7.61
N GLU A 325 2.42 -9.30 -6.64
CA GLU A 325 2.69 -7.93 -6.19
C GLU A 325 3.19 -7.04 -7.33
N LYS A 326 3.94 -7.61 -8.29
CA LYS A 326 4.42 -6.86 -9.46
C LYS A 326 3.30 -6.38 -10.36
N LEU A 327 2.22 -7.15 -10.50
CA LEU A 327 1.07 -6.74 -11.32
C LEU A 327 0.46 -5.44 -10.76
N GLU A 328 0.25 -5.36 -9.45
CA GLU A 328 -0.23 -4.13 -8.82
C GLU A 328 0.74 -2.96 -9.02
N GLY A 329 2.05 -3.19 -8.81
CA GLY A 329 3.08 -2.18 -9.06
C GLY A 329 3.08 -1.65 -10.50
N TYR A 330 2.88 -2.52 -11.49
CA TYR A 330 2.77 -2.13 -12.89
C TYR A 330 1.51 -1.30 -13.16
N VAL A 331 0.37 -1.62 -12.53
CA VAL A 331 -0.86 -0.80 -12.62
C VAL A 331 -0.61 0.60 -12.06
N PHE A 332 0.09 0.69 -10.92
CA PHE A 332 0.44 1.97 -10.31
C PHE A 332 1.35 2.78 -11.24
N TYR A 333 2.41 2.16 -11.75
CA TYR A 333 3.31 2.81 -12.72
C TYR A 333 2.55 3.29 -13.95
N ALA A 334 1.77 2.41 -14.60
CA ALA A 334 1.05 2.71 -15.83
C ALA A 334 0.13 3.92 -15.67
N THR A 335 -0.59 4.00 -14.55
CA THR A 335 -1.55 5.07 -14.28
C THR A 335 -0.87 6.38 -13.87
N LEU A 336 0.16 6.31 -13.02
CA LEU A 336 0.87 7.50 -12.53
C LEU A 336 1.68 8.18 -13.64
N TYR A 337 2.40 7.38 -14.42
CA TYR A 337 3.31 7.84 -15.46
C TYR A 337 2.65 7.93 -16.85
N GLY A 338 1.48 7.33 -17.04
CA GLY A 338 0.80 7.26 -18.33
C GLY A 338 1.65 6.60 -19.40
N ARG A 339 2.34 5.51 -19.03
CA ARG A 339 3.27 4.78 -19.89
C ARG A 339 3.06 3.29 -19.71
N SER A 340 3.06 2.56 -20.82
CA SER A 340 3.01 1.11 -20.82
C SER A 340 4.26 0.53 -20.16
N PRO A 341 4.11 -0.36 -19.17
CA PRO A 341 5.23 -1.14 -18.65
C PRO A 341 5.88 -2.04 -19.71
N GLU A 342 5.20 -2.31 -20.83
CA GLU A 342 5.75 -3.12 -21.94
C GLU A 342 6.96 -2.45 -22.61
N LEU A 343 7.08 -1.13 -22.51
CA LEU A 343 8.20 -0.35 -23.05
C LEU A 343 9.50 -0.49 -22.24
N MET A 344 9.47 -1.14 -21.07
CA MET A 344 10.65 -1.31 -20.23
C MET A 344 11.60 -2.36 -20.82
N ASN A 345 12.86 -1.95 -21.03
CA ASN A 345 13.91 -2.83 -21.58
C ASN A 345 14.40 -3.89 -20.60
N THR A 346 14.16 -3.71 -19.29
CA THR A 346 14.59 -4.62 -18.24
C THR A 346 13.43 -5.05 -17.35
N THR A 347 13.55 -6.23 -16.74
CA THR A 347 12.67 -6.65 -15.66
C THR A 347 12.99 -5.90 -14.40
N ALA A 348 11.96 -5.35 -13.73
CA ALA A 348 12.12 -4.81 -12.39
C ALA A 348 12.62 -5.94 -11.47
N GLU A 349 13.86 -5.82 -11.02
CA GLU A 349 14.48 -6.79 -10.12
C GLU A 349 13.72 -6.80 -8.80
N SER A 350 13.30 -7.99 -8.35
CA SER A 350 12.81 -8.14 -6.99
C SER A 350 14.02 -8.05 -6.08
N ALA A 351 14.09 -7.00 -5.27
CA ALA A 351 15.25 -6.72 -4.45
C ALA A 351 15.66 -7.88 -3.53
N HIS A 352 14.84 -8.93 -3.29
CA HIS A 352 15.08 -9.95 -2.26
C HIS A 352 14.76 -11.41 -2.62
N SER A 353 14.92 -11.85 -3.88
CA SER A 353 14.51 -13.21 -4.26
C SER A 353 15.52 -13.99 -5.11
N THR A 354 15.98 -15.14 -4.60
CA THR A 354 16.60 -16.22 -5.40
C THR A 354 15.55 -17.07 -6.12
N ASP A 355 14.27 -16.87 -5.80
CA ASP A 355 13.15 -17.52 -6.47
C ASP A 355 12.93 -16.88 -7.85
N THR A 356 12.85 -17.74 -8.86
CA THR A 356 12.68 -17.42 -10.29
C THR A 356 11.24 -17.07 -10.65
N TYR A 357 10.36 -16.99 -9.66
CA TYR A 357 8.95 -16.65 -9.81
C TYR A 357 8.65 -15.24 -9.26
N PRO A 358 7.93 -14.37 -9.99
CA PRO A 358 7.36 -14.58 -11.32
C PRO A 358 8.45 -14.72 -12.40
N SER A 359 8.21 -15.62 -13.36
CA SER A 359 9.14 -15.83 -14.48
C SER A 359 9.17 -14.60 -15.40
N PRO A 360 10.23 -14.41 -16.21
CA PRO A 360 10.24 -13.33 -17.22
C PRO A 360 9.06 -13.38 -18.20
N ALA A 361 8.53 -14.58 -18.50
CA ALA A 361 7.34 -14.73 -19.33
C ALA A 361 6.08 -14.22 -18.62
N LEU A 362 5.91 -14.57 -17.34
CA LEU A 362 4.80 -14.07 -16.52
C LEU A 362 4.88 -12.56 -16.31
N ASP A 363 6.09 -12.01 -16.10
CA ASP A 363 6.32 -10.56 -15.98
C ASP A 363 5.83 -9.79 -17.21
N LYS A 364 6.13 -10.29 -18.42
CA LYS A 364 5.61 -9.70 -19.67
C LYS A 364 4.09 -9.68 -19.73
N VAL A 365 3.44 -10.75 -19.28
CA VAL A 365 1.97 -10.80 -19.23
C VAL A 365 1.42 -9.80 -18.21
N PHE A 366 2.07 -9.64 -17.05
CA PHE A 366 1.65 -8.63 -16.07
C PHE A 366 1.75 -7.20 -16.59
N ARG A 367 2.82 -6.86 -17.32
CA ARG A 367 2.97 -5.54 -17.96
C ARG A 367 1.83 -5.24 -18.91
N LYS A 368 1.49 -6.21 -19.76
CA LYS A 368 0.40 -6.12 -20.71
C LYS A 368 -0.94 -5.95 -20.01
N ILE A 369 -1.24 -6.78 -19.01
CA ILE A 369 -2.48 -6.68 -18.22
C ILE A 369 -2.59 -5.32 -17.55
N ALA A 370 -1.49 -4.82 -16.96
CA ALA A 370 -1.48 -3.51 -16.32
C ALA A 370 -1.77 -2.36 -17.30
N TRP A 371 -1.18 -2.40 -18.50
CA TRP A 371 -1.47 -1.40 -19.54
C TRP A 371 -2.92 -1.48 -20.00
N GLN A 372 -3.41 -2.69 -20.30
CA GLN A 372 -4.80 -2.94 -20.68
C GLN A 372 -5.80 -2.45 -19.62
N ALA A 373 -5.50 -2.64 -18.33
CA ALA A 373 -6.33 -2.13 -17.25
C ALA A 373 -6.30 -0.59 -17.19
N ALA A 374 -5.13 0.03 -17.36
CA ALA A 374 -4.97 1.48 -17.35
C ALA A 374 -5.77 2.12 -18.48
N VAL A 375 -5.60 1.70 -19.74
CA VAL A 375 -6.33 2.27 -20.88
C VAL A 375 -7.80 1.86 -20.91
N GLY A 376 -8.13 0.70 -20.34
CA GLY A 376 -9.49 0.13 -20.32
C GLY A 376 -10.42 0.73 -19.27
N ASP A 377 -9.88 1.45 -18.28
CA ASP A 377 -10.68 2.13 -17.26
C ASP A 377 -10.77 3.64 -17.52
N PRO A 378 -11.93 4.17 -17.94
CA PRO A 378 -12.10 5.61 -18.16
C PRO A 378 -11.76 6.52 -16.96
N LEU A 379 -11.83 6.00 -15.73
CA LEU A 379 -11.51 6.76 -14.51
C LEU A 379 -10.01 6.78 -14.19
N SER A 380 -9.18 5.99 -14.89
CA SER A 380 -7.71 6.07 -14.77
C SER A 380 -7.17 7.38 -15.36
N GLY A 381 -7.91 7.97 -16.30
CA GLY A 381 -7.48 9.11 -17.08
C GLY A 381 -6.38 8.79 -18.09
N ILE A 382 -6.10 7.53 -18.40
CA ILE A 382 -5.14 7.13 -19.44
C ILE A 382 -5.87 6.96 -20.78
N VAL A 383 -5.30 7.54 -21.84
CA VAL A 383 -5.83 7.47 -23.21
C VAL A 383 -4.66 7.24 -24.15
N ASP A 384 -4.67 6.16 -24.92
CA ASP A 384 -3.63 5.81 -25.90
C ASP A 384 -4.34 5.48 -27.22
N LYS A 385 -4.49 6.48 -28.10
CA LYS A 385 -5.24 6.31 -29.36
C LYS A 385 -4.36 5.81 -30.51
N ASP A 386 -3.05 6.04 -30.44
CA ASP A 386 -2.12 5.63 -31.48
C ASP A 386 -1.40 4.30 -31.16
N ASP A 387 -1.69 3.71 -29.99
CA ASP A 387 -1.20 2.41 -29.53
C ASP A 387 0.34 2.38 -29.40
N ASP A 388 0.94 3.53 -29.06
CA ASP A 388 2.38 3.67 -28.88
C ASP A 388 2.83 3.33 -27.44
N GLY A 389 1.87 3.06 -26.54
CA GLY A 389 2.11 2.76 -25.15
C GLY A 389 2.39 4.00 -24.29
N ILE A 390 2.02 5.20 -24.75
CA ILE A 390 2.14 6.47 -24.04
C ILE A 390 0.76 7.14 -24.04
N SER A 391 0.40 7.73 -22.91
CA SER A 391 -0.89 8.41 -22.78
C SER A 391 -0.89 9.74 -23.55
N ASP A 392 -1.83 9.94 -24.48
CA ASP A 392 -2.04 11.13 -25.31
C ASP A 392 -2.21 12.44 -24.53
N ASN A 393 -2.55 12.33 -23.24
CA ASN A 393 -2.86 13.46 -22.37
C ASN A 393 -1.76 13.75 -21.33
N ARG A 394 -0.55 13.20 -21.52
CA ARG A 394 0.57 13.35 -20.59
C ARG A 394 1.71 14.22 -21.11
#